data_AF-A0A970TIQ4-F1
#
_entry.id   AF-A0A970TIQ4-F1
#
_cell.length_a   1.000
_cell.length_b   1.000
_cell.length_c   1.000
_cell.angle_alpha   90.00
_cell.angle_beta   90.00
_cell.angle_gamma   90.00
#
_symmetry.space_group_name_H-M   'P 1'
#
loop_
_entity.id
_entity.type
_entity.pdbx_description
1 polymer ?
#
loop_
_entity_poly.entity_id
_entity_poly.type
_entity_poly.pdbx_seq_one_letter_code
_entity_poly.pdbx_strand_id
1 'polypeptide(L)'
;MEYSITKTIHNLSRTPHSHTTFYQDSLYSPFPSQVLRSELRDNYRQYITSLDSLSRFDPVMLFTGVSDDLSLDQLYTLDQYIMKGGKVVFLQDRITADNNGLRIMDSNIFDLLYHYGVMEQPNIVLDSESYYGTCQGLGSWVPYLFFPVVKGMDRDPITAGNDNILLYFASEITAADSVNIKFEPILQTSPNSGIMQGPIFNLDAIASQPDPNLLLGKKPITVGAKIEGKLTSFFAEMPEMQKPGFVSSRKDAQFIIFGDRELFMDPETPEYINRSFVVLNAIDHYLGQDSRIKIRSRKLGSSRLDVRYYMLRRNMNPAEPEPVIRRLSLTFKLVAILLPPILILALGLLVWNSHKKKRLQI
;
A
#
# COMPACT_ATOMS: atom_id res chain seq x y z
N MET A 1 -4.18 -22.07 -1.66
CA MET A 1 -5.09 -23.04 -2.32
C MET A 1 -6.55 -22.59 -2.22
N GLU A 2 -7.02 -22.17 -1.03
CA GLU A 2 -8.41 -21.71 -0.85
C GLU A 2 -8.74 -20.40 -1.60
N TYR A 3 -7.83 -19.42 -1.60
CA TYR A 3 -7.98 -18.17 -2.36
C TYR A 3 -8.15 -18.42 -3.86
N SER A 4 -7.30 -19.25 -4.47
CA SER A 4 -7.36 -19.55 -5.90
C SER A 4 -8.68 -20.23 -6.28
N ILE A 5 -9.17 -21.16 -5.45
CA ILE A 5 -10.46 -21.82 -5.67
C ILE A 5 -11.61 -20.81 -5.55
N THR A 6 -11.60 -19.98 -4.51
CA THR A 6 -12.64 -18.94 -4.30
C THR A 6 -12.65 -17.92 -5.44
N LYS A 7 -11.46 -17.47 -5.89
CA LYS A 7 -11.28 -16.57 -7.05
C LYS A 7 -11.82 -17.23 -8.33
N THR A 8 -11.47 -18.49 -8.59
CA THR A 8 -11.98 -19.22 -9.76
C THR A 8 -13.50 -19.36 -9.73
N ILE A 9 -14.09 -19.71 -8.59
CA ILE A 9 -15.55 -19.80 -8.45
C ILE A 9 -16.20 -18.43 -8.68
N HIS A 10 -15.64 -17.36 -8.13
CA HIS A 10 -16.16 -16.01 -8.32
C HIS A 10 -16.10 -15.56 -9.79
N ASN A 11 -14.97 -15.85 -10.47
CA ASN A 11 -14.78 -15.54 -11.89
C ASN A 11 -15.65 -16.39 -12.83
N LEU A 12 -16.07 -17.59 -12.39
CA LEU A 12 -17.01 -18.45 -13.12
C LEU A 12 -18.47 -18.02 -12.91
N SER A 13 -18.77 -17.30 -11.82
CA SER A 13 -20.08 -16.64 -11.68
C SER A 13 -20.16 -15.55 -12.74
N ARG A 14 -21.21 -15.56 -13.57
CA ARG A 14 -21.34 -14.79 -14.82
C ARG A 14 -21.52 -13.26 -14.62
N THR A 15 -20.82 -12.64 -13.68
CA THR A 15 -20.77 -11.17 -13.58
C THR A 15 -19.79 -10.62 -14.61
N PRO A 16 -20.21 -9.73 -15.54
CA PRO A 16 -19.30 -9.12 -16.48
C PRO A 16 -18.20 -8.35 -15.75
N HIS A 17 -16.95 -8.51 -16.20
CA HIS A 17 -15.80 -7.75 -15.69
C HIS A 17 -16.09 -6.25 -15.71
N SER A 18 -15.90 -5.59 -14.57
CA SER A 18 -15.98 -4.13 -14.50
C SER A 18 -14.88 -3.48 -15.31
N HIS A 19 -15.18 -2.30 -15.83
CA HIS A 19 -14.25 -1.48 -16.58
C HIS A 19 -13.50 -0.55 -15.64
N THR A 20 -12.19 -0.40 -15.88
CA THR A 20 -11.37 0.58 -15.18
C THR A 20 -10.29 1.07 -16.14
N THR A 21 -10.00 2.36 -16.06
CA THR A 21 -8.99 3.02 -16.89
C THR A 21 -7.65 3.05 -16.14
N PHE A 22 -6.55 2.92 -16.88
CA PHE A 22 -5.19 3.04 -16.37
C PHE A 22 -4.51 4.18 -17.09
N TYR A 23 -4.02 5.15 -16.33
CA TYR A 23 -3.10 6.12 -16.88
C TYR A 23 -1.76 5.44 -17.16
N GLN A 24 -1.27 5.54 -18.39
CA GLN A 24 0.09 5.16 -18.76
C GLN A 24 0.51 6.00 -19.97
N ASP A 25 1.54 6.81 -19.81
CA ASP A 25 2.17 7.59 -20.88
C ASP A 25 3.70 7.45 -20.82
N SER A 26 4.44 8.21 -21.62
CA SER A 26 5.91 8.29 -21.62
C SER A 26 6.52 8.62 -20.25
N LEU A 27 5.77 9.29 -19.37
CA LEU A 27 6.16 9.61 -17.99
C LEU A 27 6.01 8.43 -17.01
N TYR A 28 5.49 7.30 -17.48
CA TYR A 28 5.39 6.07 -16.70
C TYR A 28 6.75 5.39 -16.54
N SER A 29 7.12 5.04 -15.30
CA SER A 29 8.33 4.26 -15.03
C SER A 29 8.07 2.76 -15.27
N PRO A 30 8.81 2.09 -16.18
CA PRO A 30 8.58 0.69 -16.51
C PRO A 30 9.18 -0.24 -15.45
N PHE A 31 8.55 -0.32 -14.28
CA PHE A 31 8.93 -1.30 -13.26
C PHE A 31 8.32 -2.69 -13.53
N PRO A 32 9.00 -3.78 -13.11
CA PRO A 32 8.38 -5.10 -13.04
C PRO A 32 7.07 -5.02 -12.26
N SER A 33 5.97 -5.45 -12.86
CA SER A 33 4.62 -5.26 -12.31
C SER A 33 3.68 -6.42 -12.69
N GLN A 34 4.26 -7.62 -12.85
CA GLN A 34 3.57 -8.81 -13.32
C GLN A 34 2.47 -9.25 -12.36
N VAL A 35 2.66 -9.12 -11.05
CA VAL A 35 1.66 -9.52 -10.05
C VAL A 35 0.42 -8.65 -10.17
N LEU A 36 0.61 -7.32 -10.11
CA LEU A 36 -0.51 -6.40 -10.22
C LEU A 36 -1.18 -6.53 -11.59
N ARG A 37 -0.41 -6.54 -12.68
CA ARG A 37 -0.96 -6.69 -14.04
C ARG A 37 -1.77 -7.98 -14.22
N SER A 38 -1.32 -9.09 -13.64
CA SER A 38 -2.08 -10.34 -13.66
C SER A 38 -3.40 -10.20 -12.91
N GLU A 39 -3.36 -9.70 -11.68
CA GLU A 39 -4.58 -9.50 -10.89
C GLU A 39 -5.54 -8.52 -11.59
N LEU A 40 -5.03 -7.45 -12.18
CA LEU A 40 -5.87 -6.52 -12.93
C LEU A 40 -6.52 -7.20 -14.14
N ARG A 41 -5.77 -8.00 -14.91
CA ARG A 41 -6.27 -8.66 -16.13
C ARG A 41 -7.32 -9.71 -15.80
N ASP A 42 -7.12 -10.42 -14.70
CA ASP A 42 -8.03 -11.47 -14.28
C ASP A 42 -9.37 -10.89 -13.76
N ASN A 43 -9.36 -9.68 -13.19
CA ASN A 43 -10.49 -9.11 -12.46
C ASN A 43 -11.22 -7.95 -13.19
N TYR A 44 -10.57 -7.27 -14.14
CA TYR A 44 -11.11 -6.09 -14.83
C TYR A 44 -10.87 -6.12 -16.35
N ARG A 45 -11.74 -5.43 -17.08
CA ARG A 45 -11.49 -5.03 -18.47
C ARG A 45 -10.80 -3.68 -18.44
N GLN A 46 -9.53 -3.66 -18.84
CA GLN A 46 -8.66 -2.51 -18.72
C GLN A 46 -8.68 -1.68 -20.00
N TYR A 47 -8.64 -0.36 -19.84
CA TYR A 47 -8.35 0.57 -20.93
C TYR A 47 -7.15 1.42 -20.53
N ILE A 48 -6.16 1.55 -21.41
CA ILE A 48 -4.99 2.40 -21.18
C ILE A 48 -5.28 3.77 -21.79
N THR A 49 -4.99 4.84 -21.04
CA THR A 49 -5.09 6.22 -21.50
C THR A 49 -3.80 6.99 -21.22
N SER A 50 -3.43 7.85 -22.15
CA SER A 50 -2.39 8.88 -21.97
C SER A 50 -2.97 10.20 -21.43
N LEU A 51 -4.30 10.28 -21.22
CA LEU A 51 -5.03 11.51 -20.88
C LEU A 51 -5.03 12.61 -21.96
N ASP A 52 -4.60 12.33 -23.20
CA ASP A 52 -4.68 13.32 -24.29
C ASP A 52 -6.12 13.69 -24.65
N SER A 53 -7.07 12.79 -24.38
CA SER A 53 -8.50 13.05 -24.51
C SER A 53 -9.33 12.15 -23.60
N LEU A 54 -10.52 12.63 -23.24
CA LEU A 54 -11.52 11.87 -22.50
C LEU A 54 -12.38 11.00 -23.45
N SER A 55 -11.75 10.14 -24.24
CA SER A 55 -12.43 9.29 -25.25
C SER A 55 -13.39 8.28 -24.64
N ARG A 56 -13.14 7.87 -23.40
CA ARG A 56 -13.91 6.89 -22.63
C ARG A 56 -13.98 7.34 -21.17
N PHE A 57 -15.15 7.13 -20.56
CA PHE A 57 -15.39 7.43 -19.15
C PHE A 57 -15.70 6.15 -18.39
N ASP A 58 -14.68 5.53 -17.81
CA ASP A 58 -14.87 4.46 -16.82
C ASP A 58 -15.04 5.09 -15.42
N PRO A 59 -15.83 4.49 -14.51
CA PRO A 59 -16.11 5.08 -13.19
C PRO A 59 -14.86 5.26 -12.30
N VAL A 60 -13.83 4.46 -12.54
CA VAL A 60 -12.59 4.46 -11.76
C VAL A 60 -11.37 4.48 -12.69
N MET A 61 -10.39 5.29 -12.32
CA MET A 61 -9.07 5.38 -12.94
C MET A 61 -7.98 5.06 -11.93
N LEU A 62 -7.04 4.20 -12.30
CA LEU A 62 -5.75 4.09 -11.61
C LEU A 62 -4.76 5.04 -12.26
N PHE A 63 -4.31 6.04 -11.52
CA PHE A 63 -3.24 6.96 -11.93
C PHE A 63 -1.92 6.45 -11.37
N THR A 64 -1.06 5.87 -12.21
CA THR A 64 0.19 5.19 -11.79
C THR A 64 1.39 6.14 -11.65
N GLY A 65 1.11 7.41 -11.38
CA GLY A 65 2.11 8.45 -11.16
C GLY A 65 2.78 8.97 -12.43
N VAL A 66 3.42 10.13 -12.29
CA VAL A 66 4.28 10.76 -13.30
C VAL A 66 5.65 11.09 -12.69
N SER A 67 6.67 11.16 -13.55
CA SER A 67 8.01 11.60 -13.17
C SER A 67 8.33 13.06 -13.53
N ASP A 68 7.41 13.75 -14.21
CA ASP A 68 7.57 15.10 -14.77
C ASP A 68 6.19 15.75 -14.95
N ASP A 69 6.14 16.96 -15.51
CA ASP A 69 4.91 17.69 -15.83
C ASP A 69 4.03 16.95 -16.83
N LEU A 70 2.72 16.87 -16.51
CA LEU A 70 1.71 16.56 -17.51
C LEU A 70 1.59 17.72 -18.50
N SER A 71 1.28 17.44 -19.77
CA SER A 71 0.86 18.51 -20.66
C SER A 71 -0.41 19.17 -20.14
N LEU A 72 -0.65 20.44 -20.49
CA LEU A 72 -1.87 21.15 -20.07
C LEU A 72 -3.16 20.42 -20.48
N ASP A 73 -3.17 19.76 -21.64
CA ASP A 73 -4.31 18.97 -22.10
C ASP A 73 -4.52 17.70 -21.28
N GLN A 74 -3.44 17.04 -20.85
CA GLN A 74 -3.51 15.87 -19.96
C GLN A 74 -4.00 16.27 -18.57
N LEU A 75 -3.44 17.36 -18.02
CA LEU A 75 -3.86 17.89 -16.72
C LEU A 75 -5.33 18.34 -16.74
N TYR A 76 -5.76 19.00 -17.82
CA TYR A 76 -7.16 19.35 -18.06
C TYR A 76 -8.07 18.12 -18.15
N THR A 77 -7.64 17.07 -18.84
CA THR A 77 -8.41 15.83 -18.97
C THR A 77 -8.57 15.12 -17.62
N LEU A 78 -7.52 15.08 -16.79
CA LEU A 78 -7.57 14.55 -15.43
C LEU A 78 -8.50 15.37 -14.53
N ASP A 79 -8.36 16.70 -14.53
CA ASP A 79 -9.25 17.62 -13.81
C ASP A 79 -10.72 17.37 -14.20
N GLN A 80 -11.01 17.38 -15.49
CA GLN A 80 -12.38 17.19 -15.97
C GLN A 80 -12.91 15.77 -15.77
N TYR A 81 -12.06 14.75 -15.70
CA TYR A 81 -12.46 13.41 -15.29
C TYR A 81 -13.01 13.43 -13.86
N ILE A 82 -12.28 14.05 -12.92
CA ILE A 82 -12.71 14.19 -11.51
C ILE A 82 -13.96 15.07 -11.41
N MET A 83 -13.99 16.21 -12.10
CA MET A 83 -15.15 17.12 -12.08
C MET A 83 -16.43 16.47 -12.65
N LYS A 84 -16.29 15.54 -13.61
CA LYS A 84 -17.42 14.77 -14.15
C LYS A 84 -17.84 13.60 -13.25
N GLY A 85 -17.19 13.41 -12.11
CA GLY A 85 -17.52 12.39 -11.11
C GLY A 85 -16.74 11.08 -11.27
N GLY A 86 -15.67 11.09 -12.07
CA GLY A 86 -14.73 10.00 -12.14
C GLY A 86 -13.93 9.91 -10.84
N LYS A 87 -13.66 8.70 -10.38
CA LYS A 87 -12.91 8.46 -9.14
C LYS A 87 -11.49 8.04 -9.47
N VAL A 88 -10.51 8.68 -8.86
CA VAL A 88 -9.09 8.39 -9.13
C VAL A 88 -8.46 7.70 -7.93
N VAL A 89 -7.67 6.67 -8.19
CA VAL A 89 -6.71 6.11 -7.25
C VAL A 89 -5.33 6.57 -7.71
N PHE A 90 -4.73 7.50 -6.98
CA PHE A 90 -3.40 8.04 -7.23
C PHE A 90 -2.34 7.18 -6.55
N LEU A 91 -1.36 6.75 -7.33
CA LEU A 91 -0.06 6.29 -6.85
C LEU A 91 0.94 7.37 -7.26
N GLN A 92 1.33 8.21 -6.32
CA GLN A 92 2.22 9.33 -6.57
C GLN A 92 3.10 9.48 -5.34
N ASP A 93 4.34 9.88 -5.56
CA ASP A 93 5.22 10.39 -4.50
C ASP A 93 5.96 11.58 -5.09
N ARG A 94 6.78 12.23 -4.26
CA ARG A 94 7.56 13.39 -4.65
C ARG A 94 9.05 13.10 -4.75
N ILE A 95 9.43 11.86 -5.02
CA ILE A 95 10.82 11.40 -5.03
C ILE A 95 11.18 10.86 -6.41
N THR A 96 12.27 11.38 -6.96
CA THR A 96 12.85 10.85 -8.20
C THR A 96 14.29 10.40 -7.97
N ALA A 97 14.66 9.32 -8.64
CA ALA A 97 15.98 8.73 -8.59
C ALA A 97 16.65 8.90 -9.96
N ASP A 98 17.84 9.48 -9.97
CA ASP A 98 18.68 9.56 -11.16
C ASP A 98 20.13 9.15 -10.87
N ASN A 99 21.02 9.30 -11.85
CA ASN A 99 22.43 8.96 -11.70
C ASN A 99 23.16 9.75 -10.61
N ASN A 100 22.60 10.87 -10.15
CA ASN A 100 23.16 11.73 -9.12
C ASN A 100 22.54 11.49 -7.73
N GLY A 101 21.59 10.56 -7.62
CA GLY A 101 20.97 10.13 -6.36
C GLY A 101 19.47 10.41 -6.30
N LEU A 102 18.97 10.57 -5.08
CA LEU A 102 17.56 10.85 -4.80
C LEU A 102 17.34 12.34 -4.59
N ARG A 103 16.31 12.89 -5.22
CA ARG A 103 15.90 14.29 -5.08
C ARG A 103 14.39 14.46 -5.06
N ILE A 104 13.94 15.63 -4.63
CA ILE A 104 12.55 16.05 -4.79
C ILE A 104 12.20 16.08 -6.29
N MET A 105 11.03 15.57 -6.59
CA MET A 105 10.38 15.72 -7.89
C MET A 105 9.49 16.96 -7.89
N ASP A 106 9.59 17.74 -8.96
CA ASP A 106 8.66 18.82 -9.25
C ASP A 106 7.80 18.40 -10.45
N SER A 107 6.50 18.62 -10.33
CA SER A 107 5.49 18.33 -11.36
C SER A 107 4.21 19.09 -11.05
N ASN A 108 3.51 19.55 -12.08
CA ASN A 108 2.23 20.22 -12.00
C ASN A 108 1.09 19.35 -11.42
N ILE A 109 1.29 18.04 -11.28
CA ILE A 109 0.36 17.17 -10.55
C ILE A 109 0.23 17.57 -9.08
N PHE A 110 1.33 18.05 -8.46
CA PHE A 110 1.32 18.47 -7.06
C PHE A 110 0.53 19.77 -6.88
N ASP A 111 0.57 20.68 -7.87
CA ASP A 111 -0.25 21.89 -7.87
C ASP A 111 -1.74 21.55 -8.00
N LEU A 112 -2.09 20.57 -8.85
CA LEU A 112 -3.45 20.06 -8.98
C LEU A 112 -3.96 19.46 -7.66
N LEU A 113 -3.16 18.59 -7.03
CA LEU A 113 -3.51 17.96 -5.76
C LEU A 113 -3.64 18.98 -4.63
N TYR A 114 -2.74 19.97 -4.58
CA TYR A 114 -2.79 21.06 -3.60
C TYR A 114 -4.04 21.91 -3.77
N HIS A 115 -4.42 22.23 -5.02
CA HIS A 115 -5.68 22.90 -5.34
C HIS A 115 -6.91 22.10 -4.90
N TYR A 116 -6.80 20.78 -4.83
CA TYR A 116 -7.83 19.90 -4.29
C TYR A 116 -7.74 19.64 -2.78
N GLY A 117 -6.85 20.35 -2.08
CA GLY A 117 -6.72 20.26 -0.63
C GLY A 117 -5.77 19.17 -0.14
N VAL A 118 -4.93 18.60 -0.99
CA VAL A 118 -3.97 17.53 -0.62
C VAL A 118 -2.55 17.95 -0.94
N MET A 119 -1.67 17.86 0.06
CA MET A 119 -0.25 18.15 -0.12
C MET A 119 0.57 16.88 0.08
N GLU A 120 1.23 16.46 -1.00
CA GLU A 120 2.35 15.52 -0.95
C GLU A 120 3.62 16.28 -0.57
N GLN A 121 4.14 15.96 0.61
CA GLN A 121 5.28 16.65 1.16
C GLN A 121 6.55 16.28 0.40
N PRO A 122 7.49 17.24 0.21
CA PRO A 122 8.75 17.01 -0.48
C PRO A 122 9.77 16.30 0.44
N ASN A 123 9.42 15.10 0.91
CA ASN A 123 10.17 14.38 1.93
C ASN A 123 10.12 12.86 1.73
N ILE A 124 11.04 12.15 2.41
CA ILE A 124 10.99 10.70 2.54
C ILE A 124 10.56 10.36 3.95
N VAL A 125 9.51 9.55 4.06
CA VAL A 125 9.02 9.01 5.31
C VAL A 125 9.93 7.90 5.80
N LEU A 126 10.30 7.99 7.08
CA LEU A 126 11.11 6.99 7.78
C LEU A 126 10.27 6.26 8.82
N ASP A 127 10.51 4.97 9.03
CA ASP A 127 9.83 4.17 10.05
C ASP A 127 10.80 3.16 10.68
N SER A 128 10.65 2.88 11.97
CA SER A 128 11.33 1.73 12.60
C SER A 128 10.78 0.38 12.15
N GLU A 129 9.49 0.30 11.80
CA GLU A 129 8.90 -0.88 11.17
C GLU A 129 9.19 -0.78 9.67
N SER A 130 10.39 -1.21 9.26
CA SER A 130 10.88 -1.06 7.90
C SER A 130 11.37 -2.37 7.30
N TYR A 131 11.65 -2.34 6.00
CA TYR A 131 12.40 -3.40 5.35
C TYR A 131 13.76 -3.58 6.04
N TYR A 132 14.21 -4.84 6.10
CA TYR A 132 15.55 -5.19 6.55
C TYR A 132 16.27 -5.89 5.40
N GLY A 133 17.50 -5.45 5.14
CA GLY A 133 18.33 -5.97 4.07
C GLY A 133 19.80 -5.99 4.44
N THR A 134 20.61 -6.62 3.60
CA THR A 134 22.07 -6.64 3.75
C THR A 134 22.68 -5.35 3.22
N CYS A 135 23.38 -4.60 4.07
CA CYS A 135 24.18 -3.47 3.61
C CYS A 135 25.43 -3.99 2.86
N GLN A 136 25.63 -3.54 1.61
CA GLN A 136 26.82 -3.91 0.83
C GLN A 136 28.09 -3.38 1.53
N GLY A 137 29.09 -4.25 1.73
CA GLY A 137 30.36 -3.90 2.39
C GLY A 137 30.42 -4.21 3.89
N LEU A 138 29.29 -4.16 4.61
CA LEU A 138 29.23 -4.51 6.04
C LEU A 138 28.78 -5.96 6.31
N GLY A 139 28.13 -6.61 5.34
CA GLY A 139 27.62 -7.98 5.49
C GLY A 139 26.53 -8.17 6.55
N SER A 140 26.12 -7.07 7.20
CA SER A 140 25.17 -7.05 8.32
C SER A 140 23.76 -6.72 7.83
N TRP A 141 22.77 -7.36 8.45
CA TRP A 141 21.35 -7.02 8.27
C TRP A 141 21.04 -5.72 8.99
N VAL A 142 20.62 -4.70 8.25
CA VAL A 142 20.31 -3.36 8.80
C VAL A 142 18.90 -2.94 8.39
N PRO A 143 18.20 -2.13 9.22
CA PRO A 143 16.92 -1.56 8.85
C PRO A 143 17.10 -0.47 7.78
N TYR A 144 16.31 -0.55 6.73
CA TYR A 144 16.20 0.47 5.68
C TYR A 144 15.02 1.37 6.05
N LEU A 145 15.22 2.31 6.98
CA LEU A 145 14.13 3.12 7.55
C LEU A 145 13.27 3.83 6.50
N PHE A 146 13.85 4.18 5.35
CA PHE A 146 13.20 4.83 4.20
C PHE A 146 12.34 3.89 3.35
N PHE A 147 12.25 2.61 3.70
CA PHE A 147 11.32 1.62 3.16
C PHE A 147 10.37 1.10 4.25
N PRO A 148 9.40 1.92 4.71
CA PRO A 148 8.44 1.52 5.73
C PRO A 148 7.65 0.27 5.33
N VAL A 149 7.39 -0.60 6.30
CA VAL A 149 6.45 -1.73 6.17
C VAL A 149 5.22 -1.39 7.00
N VAL A 150 4.19 -0.93 6.32
CA VAL A 150 3.01 -0.37 6.96
C VAL A 150 1.91 -1.41 7.14
N LYS A 151 1.22 -1.31 8.27
CA LYS A 151 0.02 -2.09 8.57
C LYS A 151 -1.23 -1.31 8.19
N GLY A 152 -2.16 -1.99 7.54
CA GLY A 152 -3.45 -1.42 7.19
C GLY A 152 -4.29 -1.12 8.42
N MET A 153 -5.25 -0.20 8.26
CA MET A 153 -6.13 0.24 9.32
C MET A 153 -7.35 -0.68 9.39
N ASP A 154 -7.59 -1.32 10.54
CA ASP A 154 -8.66 -2.32 10.72
C ASP A 154 -10.07 -1.83 10.34
N ARG A 155 -10.30 -0.51 10.43
CA ARG A 155 -11.60 0.11 10.16
C ARG A 155 -11.83 0.43 8.69
N ASP A 156 -10.77 0.39 7.87
CA ASP A 156 -10.86 0.72 6.46
C ASP A 156 -10.82 -0.55 5.59
N PRO A 157 -11.85 -0.86 4.79
CA PRO A 157 -11.86 -2.07 3.98
C PRO A 157 -10.73 -2.13 2.94
N ILE A 158 -10.17 -0.98 2.53
CA ILE A 158 -9.09 -0.92 1.53
C ILE A 158 -7.82 -1.55 2.09
N THR A 159 -7.49 -1.25 3.35
CA THR A 159 -6.23 -1.65 3.95
C THR A 159 -6.37 -2.73 5.03
N ALA A 160 -7.57 -2.97 5.56
CA ALA A 160 -7.82 -3.94 6.62
C ALA A 160 -7.27 -5.34 6.32
N GLY A 161 -6.53 -5.88 7.30
CA GLY A 161 -5.92 -7.20 7.25
C GLY A 161 -4.66 -7.30 6.39
N ASN A 162 -4.18 -6.20 5.80
CA ASN A 162 -2.90 -6.14 5.10
C ASN A 162 -1.81 -5.55 6.00
N ASP A 163 -1.05 -6.42 6.67
CA ASP A 163 -0.03 -5.99 7.64
C ASP A 163 1.37 -5.77 7.02
N ASN A 164 1.56 -6.11 5.75
CA ASN A 164 2.87 -6.16 5.09
C ASN A 164 2.89 -5.28 3.83
N ILE A 165 2.51 -4.01 3.96
CA ILE A 165 2.53 -3.04 2.86
C ILE A 165 3.90 -2.37 2.86
N LEU A 166 4.86 -2.98 2.17
CA LEU A 166 6.16 -2.36 1.93
C LEU A 166 5.98 -1.15 1.02
N LEU A 167 6.55 -0.02 1.42
CA LEU A 167 6.63 1.19 0.61
C LEU A 167 8.08 1.50 0.20
N TYR A 168 8.27 2.13 -0.96
CA TYR A 168 9.56 2.61 -1.43
C TYR A 168 9.57 4.13 -1.47
N PHE A 169 10.45 4.76 -0.67
CA PHE A 169 10.65 6.22 -0.65
C PHE A 169 9.35 7.04 -0.50
N ALA A 170 8.41 6.53 0.30
CA ALA A 170 7.10 7.15 0.41
C ALA A 170 7.16 8.61 0.88
N SER A 171 6.34 9.46 0.26
CA SER A 171 6.12 10.84 0.68
C SER A 171 4.97 10.94 1.69
N GLU A 172 5.09 11.87 2.63
CA GLU A 172 4.01 12.19 3.56
C GLU A 172 2.83 12.87 2.83
N ILE A 173 1.60 12.45 3.16
CA ILE A 173 0.37 13.04 2.64
C ILE A 173 -0.31 13.82 3.76
N THR A 174 -0.62 15.09 3.49
CA THR A 174 -1.30 16.00 4.42
C THR A 174 -2.50 16.67 3.76
N ALA A 175 -3.47 17.08 4.57
CA ALA A 175 -4.52 17.98 4.10
C ALA A 175 -3.98 19.41 4.04
N ALA A 176 -4.30 20.14 2.99
CA ALA A 176 -4.06 21.57 2.91
C ALA A 176 -5.24 22.33 3.55
N ASP A 177 -4.93 23.35 4.34
CA ASP A 177 -5.94 24.15 5.07
C ASP A 177 -6.82 25.02 4.15
N SER A 178 -6.43 25.16 2.88
CA SER A 178 -7.08 26.03 1.88
C SER A 178 -8.44 25.51 1.39
N VAL A 179 -8.71 24.20 1.51
CA VAL A 179 -9.91 23.57 0.97
C VAL A 179 -10.60 22.73 2.04
N ASN A 180 -11.91 22.95 2.20
CA ASN A 180 -12.70 22.15 3.14
C ASN A 180 -13.04 20.77 2.53
N ILE A 181 -12.10 19.84 2.68
CA ILE A 181 -12.26 18.43 2.32
C ILE A 181 -12.35 17.55 3.56
N LYS A 182 -13.02 16.41 3.43
CA LYS A 182 -12.88 15.30 4.37
C LYS A 182 -11.63 14.51 4.00
N PHE A 183 -10.60 14.64 4.82
CA PHE A 183 -9.35 13.89 4.72
C PHE A 183 -9.38 12.72 5.71
N GLU A 184 -9.35 11.49 5.21
CA GLU A 184 -9.41 10.27 6.02
C GLU A 184 -8.15 9.44 5.78
N PRO A 185 -7.18 9.42 6.72
CA PRO A 185 -6.02 8.53 6.63
C PRO A 185 -6.46 7.07 6.52
N ILE A 186 -5.88 6.34 5.58
CA ILE A 186 -6.12 4.89 5.38
C ILE A 186 -4.84 4.06 5.52
N LEU A 187 -3.68 4.71 5.47
CA LEU A 187 -2.37 4.10 5.63
C LEU A 187 -1.46 5.07 6.40
N GLN A 188 -0.91 4.61 7.52
CA GLN A 188 -0.02 5.41 8.37
C GLN A 188 1.12 4.55 8.92
N THR A 189 2.30 5.14 9.02
CA THR A 189 3.47 4.51 9.62
C THR A 189 3.26 4.17 11.10
N SER A 190 4.23 3.46 11.69
CA SER A 190 4.20 3.11 13.11
C SER A 190 4.24 4.35 14.03
N PRO A 191 3.99 4.21 15.35
CA PRO A 191 4.18 5.31 16.30
C PRO A 191 5.60 5.82 16.42
N ASN A 192 6.60 5.10 15.89
CA ASN A 192 8.00 5.48 15.90
C ASN A 192 8.48 5.74 14.47
N SER A 193 8.19 6.94 13.98
CA SER A 193 8.49 7.35 12.61
C SER A 193 9.29 8.65 12.55
N GLY A 194 9.80 8.96 11.38
CA GLY A 194 10.63 10.12 11.10
C GLY A 194 10.44 10.63 9.69
N ILE A 195 11.11 11.74 9.38
CA ILE A 195 11.07 12.36 8.05
C ILE A 195 12.48 12.78 7.70
N MET A 196 12.95 12.37 6.52
CA MET A 196 14.10 12.98 5.89
C MET A 196 13.60 14.08 4.94
N GLN A 197 14.00 15.32 5.21
CA GLN A 197 13.63 16.46 4.36
C GLN A 197 14.53 16.52 3.13
N GLY A 198 13.96 16.93 1.98
CA GLY A 198 14.74 17.23 0.79
C GLY A 198 15.52 18.56 0.89
N PRO A 199 16.14 19.04 -0.20
CA PRO A 199 15.91 18.62 -1.59
C PRO A 199 16.74 17.44 -2.08
N ILE A 200 17.84 17.12 -1.40
CA ILE A 200 18.74 16.00 -1.73
C ILE A 200 18.77 15.05 -0.54
N PHE A 201 18.54 13.77 -0.79
CA PHE A 201 18.44 12.78 0.27
C PHE A 201 19.74 11.99 0.39
N ASN A 202 20.37 12.07 1.58
CA ASN A 202 21.58 11.32 1.88
C ASN A 202 21.22 10.02 2.64
N LEU A 203 21.13 8.91 1.91
CA LEU A 203 20.82 7.60 2.49
C LEU A 203 21.99 7.02 3.32
N ASP A 204 23.23 7.36 2.97
CA ASP A 204 24.43 6.88 3.69
C ASP A 204 24.47 7.42 5.13
N ALA A 205 23.90 8.60 5.36
CA ALA A 205 23.75 9.16 6.70
C ALA A 205 22.87 8.28 7.62
N ILE A 206 21.91 7.54 7.05
CA ILE A 206 21.10 6.58 7.82
C ILE A 206 21.95 5.34 8.14
N ALA A 207 22.64 4.79 7.14
CA ALA A 207 23.43 3.57 7.31
C ALA A 207 24.62 3.75 8.27
N SER A 208 25.15 4.97 8.38
CA SER A 208 26.27 5.32 9.26
C SER A 208 25.86 5.79 10.65
N GLN A 209 24.57 5.97 10.93
CA GLN A 209 24.08 6.40 12.24
C GLN A 209 24.16 5.25 13.26
N PRO A 210 24.91 5.39 14.38
CA PRO A 210 25.03 4.33 15.38
C PRO A 210 23.70 3.96 16.07
N ASP A 211 22.78 4.93 16.18
CA ASP A 211 21.40 4.70 16.61
C ASP A 211 20.40 5.37 15.64
N PRO A 212 19.94 4.65 14.60
CA PRO A 212 19.00 5.18 13.61
C PRO A 212 17.67 5.67 14.20
N ASN A 213 17.32 5.26 15.44
CA ASN A 213 16.11 5.76 16.10
C ASN A 213 16.20 7.25 16.46
N LEU A 214 17.39 7.84 16.48
CA LEU A 214 17.56 9.29 16.65
C LEU A 214 16.95 10.10 15.49
N LEU A 215 16.72 9.46 14.34
CA LEU A 215 16.02 10.05 13.19
C LEU A 215 14.50 9.91 13.30
N LEU A 216 14.02 9.18 14.31
CA LEU A 216 12.63 8.89 14.59
C LEU A 216 12.16 9.67 15.84
N GLY A 217 10.84 9.71 16.06
CA GLY A 217 10.23 10.43 17.18
C GLY A 217 9.00 11.26 16.79
N LYS A 218 8.58 11.19 15.53
CA LYS A 218 7.28 11.70 15.09
C LYS A 218 6.18 10.68 15.36
N LYS A 219 4.96 11.21 15.48
CA LYS A 219 3.71 10.43 15.48
C LYS A 219 3.56 9.69 14.13
N PRO A 220 2.63 8.72 14.03
CA PRO A 220 2.29 8.08 12.76
C PRO A 220 2.11 9.11 11.63
N ILE A 221 2.82 8.89 10.54
CA ILE A 221 2.84 9.75 9.36
C ILE A 221 1.91 9.12 8.33
N THR A 222 1.02 9.93 7.78
CA THR A 222 0.06 9.47 6.77
C THR A 222 0.75 9.30 5.43
N VAL A 223 0.63 8.12 4.85
CA VAL A 223 1.20 7.73 3.54
C VAL A 223 0.12 7.19 2.60
N GLY A 224 -1.15 7.27 3.00
CA GLY A 224 -2.31 7.07 2.15
C GLY A 224 -3.58 7.63 2.77
N ALA A 225 -4.43 8.23 1.95
CA ALA A 225 -5.68 8.85 2.40
C ALA A 225 -6.82 8.74 1.37
N LYS A 226 -8.06 8.72 1.88
CA LYS A 226 -9.29 8.99 1.12
C LYS A 226 -9.64 10.47 1.24
N ILE A 227 -10.05 11.05 0.13
CA ILE A 227 -10.47 12.43 0.04
C ILE A 227 -11.89 12.48 -0.50
N GLU A 228 -12.77 13.19 0.20
CA GLU A 228 -14.15 13.44 -0.20
C GLU A 228 -14.51 14.89 0.05
N GLY A 229 -15.16 15.55 -0.89
CA GLY A 229 -15.65 16.90 -0.64
C GLY A 229 -16.07 17.69 -1.87
N LYS A 230 -16.32 18.98 -1.63
CA LYS A 230 -16.60 19.92 -2.70
C LYS A 230 -15.28 20.44 -3.27
N LEU A 231 -15.07 20.22 -4.56
CA LEU A 231 -13.90 20.70 -5.29
C LEU A 231 -14.33 21.68 -6.38
N THR A 232 -13.47 22.65 -6.66
CA THR A 232 -13.51 23.52 -7.83
C THR A 232 -12.47 23.06 -8.83
N SER A 233 -12.79 23.09 -10.12
CA SER A 233 -11.83 22.75 -11.18
C SER A 233 -10.57 23.62 -11.05
N PHE A 234 -9.40 23.03 -11.29
CA PHE A 234 -8.11 23.73 -11.39
C PHE A 234 -8.10 24.78 -12.50
N PHE A 235 -8.92 24.58 -13.54
CA PHE A 235 -9.05 25.46 -14.69
C PHE A 235 -10.26 26.41 -14.59
N ALA A 236 -10.90 26.50 -13.41
CA ALA A 236 -12.09 27.34 -13.22
C ALA A 236 -11.85 28.82 -13.55
N GLU A 237 -10.65 29.32 -13.27
CA GLU A 237 -10.26 30.71 -13.50
C GLU A 237 -9.47 30.91 -14.81
N MET A 238 -9.48 29.92 -15.71
CA MET A 238 -8.79 29.94 -17.02
C MET A 238 -9.79 29.78 -18.18
N PRO A 239 -10.54 30.83 -18.56
CA PRO A 239 -11.61 30.75 -19.57
C PRO A 239 -11.16 30.17 -20.92
N GLU A 240 -9.92 30.41 -21.32
CA GLU A 240 -9.30 29.91 -22.55
C GLU A 240 -9.13 28.38 -22.57
N MET A 241 -9.06 27.75 -21.39
CA MET A 241 -8.95 26.29 -21.25
C MET A 241 -10.31 25.59 -21.20
N GLN A 242 -11.41 26.34 -21.03
CA GLN A 242 -12.75 25.78 -20.84
C GLN A 242 -13.34 25.28 -22.17
N LYS A 243 -13.15 23.99 -22.46
CA LYS A 243 -13.70 23.32 -23.65
C LYS A 243 -15.21 23.02 -23.48
N PRO A 244 -15.98 22.77 -24.56
CA PRO A 244 -17.39 22.39 -24.44
C PRO A 244 -17.62 21.22 -23.48
N GLY A 245 -18.59 21.38 -22.57
CA GLY A 245 -18.86 20.39 -21.51
C GLY A 245 -17.92 20.49 -20.31
N PHE A 246 -17.26 21.63 -20.11
CA PHE A 246 -16.50 21.98 -18.91
C PHE A 246 -17.40 21.96 -17.66
N VAL A 247 -16.90 21.37 -16.58
CA VAL A 247 -17.53 21.34 -15.27
C VAL A 247 -16.64 22.10 -14.29
N SER A 248 -17.14 23.22 -13.77
CA SER A 248 -16.36 24.15 -12.93
C SER A 248 -16.26 23.73 -11.46
N SER A 249 -17.17 22.88 -10.98
CA SER A 249 -17.12 22.36 -9.60
C SER A 249 -17.92 21.07 -9.44
N ARG A 250 -17.54 20.29 -8.43
CA ARG A 250 -18.19 19.03 -8.02
C ARG A 250 -18.40 19.05 -6.52
N LYS A 251 -19.60 18.67 -6.04
CA LYS A 251 -19.94 18.73 -4.59
C LYS A 251 -19.49 17.50 -3.79
N ASP A 252 -19.34 16.38 -4.48
CA ASP A 252 -19.13 15.02 -3.99
C ASP A 252 -17.93 14.37 -4.71
N ALA A 253 -16.88 15.16 -4.98
CA ALA A 253 -15.68 14.61 -5.58
C ALA A 253 -14.99 13.64 -4.61
N GLN A 254 -14.43 12.56 -5.16
CA GLN A 254 -13.77 11.52 -4.38
C GLN A 254 -12.50 11.04 -5.09
N PHE A 255 -11.40 10.93 -4.36
CA PHE A 255 -10.20 10.25 -4.83
C PHE A 255 -9.42 9.64 -3.64
N ILE A 256 -8.61 8.64 -3.94
CA ILE A 256 -7.66 8.03 -3.00
C ILE A 256 -6.26 8.39 -3.47
N ILE A 257 -5.35 8.66 -2.54
CA ILE A 257 -3.94 8.87 -2.83
C ILE A 257 -3.07 8.01 -1.93
N PHE A 258 -2.06 7.38 -2.52
CA PHE A 258 -0.98 6.67 -1.85
C PHE A 258 0.33 7.36 -2.20
N GLY A 259 1.12 7.67 -1.17
CA GLY A 259 2.36 8.46 -1.28
C GLY A 259 3.55 7.65 -1.79
N ASP A 260 3.32 6.64 -2.62
CA ASP A 260 4.33 5.74 -3.18
C ASP A 260 3.83 5.31 -4.57
N ARG A 261 4.48 5.83 -5.62
CA ARG A 261 4.13 5.45 -6.99
C ARG A 261 4.59 4.04 -7.30
N GLU A 262 5.67 3.55 -6.72
CA GLU A 262 6.14 2.18 -6.89
C GLU A 262 5.22 1.11 -6.30
N LEU A 263 4.12 1.41 -5.59
CA LEU A 263 3.17 0.39 -5.08
C LEU A 263 2.67 -0.62 -6.14
N PHE A 264 2.75 -0.28 -7.43
CA PHE A 264 2.45 -1.21 -8.52
C PHE A 264 3.59 -2.18 -8.88
N MET A 265 4.82 -1.89 -8.44
CA MET A 265 6.02 -2.67 -8.66
C MET A 265 6.00 -3.97 -7.84
N ASP A 266 6.41 -5.05 -8.49
CA ASP A 266 6.66 -6.34 -7.87
C ASP A 266 7.85 -6.21 -6.89
N PRO A 267 7.67 -6.55 -5.61
CA PRO A 267 8.74 -6.46 -4.64
C PRO A 267 9.76 -7.58 -4.85
N GLU A 268 11.02 -7.30 -4.54
CA GLU A 268 12.09 -8.29 -4.59
C GLU A 268 11.90 -9.40 -3.54
N THR A 269 11.32 -9.06 -2.39
CA THR A 269 11.11 -9.98 -1.28
C THR A 269 9.69 -10.57 -1.33
N PRO A 270 9.52 -11.91 -1.42
CA PRO A 270 8.21 -12.56 -1.56
C PRO A 270 7.21 -12.28 -0.42
N GLU A 271 7.70 -11.90 0.75
CA GLU A 271 6.89 -11.52 1.92
C GLU A 271 5.92 -10.36 1.60
N TYR A 272 6.34 -9.43 0.73
CA TYR A 272 5.58 -8.24 0.38
C TYR A 272 4.80 -8.39 -0.93
N ILE A 273 4.74 -9.59 -1.52
CA ILE A 273 4.15 -9.83 -2.85
C ILE A 273 2.70 -9.34 -2.99
N ASN A 274 1.98 -9.22 -1.87
CA ASN A 274 0.60 -8.74 -1.84
C ASN A 274 0.46 -7.25 -1.48
N ARG A 275 1.56 -6.47 -1.40
CA ARG A 275 1.52 -5.04 -1.04
C ARG A 275 0.55 -4.25 -1.93
N SER A 276 0.52 -4.56 -3.23
CA SER A 276 -0.34 -3.91 -4.24
C SER A 276 -1.83 -4.24 -4.09
N PHE A 277 -2.22 -5.12 -3.15
CA PHE A 277 -3.63 -5.43 -2.91
C PHE A 277 -4.40 -4.24 -2.36
N VAL A 278 -3.74 -3.29 -1.67
CA VAL A 278 -4.42 -2.05 -1.26
C VAL A 278 -4.88 -1.22 -2.45
N VAL A 279 -4.12 -1.22 -3.55
CA VAL A 279 -4.48 -0.57 -4.80
C VAL A 279 -5.69 -1.26 -5.44
N LEU A 280 -5.68 -2.60 -5.48
CA LEU A 280 -6.81 -3.38 -5.98
C LEU A 280 -8.07 -3.19 -5.14
N ASN A 281 -7.93 -3.11 -3.82
CA ASN A 281 -9.03 -2.89 -2.90
C ASN A 281 -9.58 -1.46 -3.04
N ALA A 282 -8.74 -0.45 -3.31
CA ALA A 282 -9.17 0.92 -3.58
C ALA A 282 -10.04 0.99 -4.86
N ILE A 283 -9.62 0.29 -5.92
CA ILE A 283 -10.40 0.18 -7.16
C ILE A 283 -11.75 -0.49 -6.88
N ASP A 284 -11.74 -1.65 -6.22
CA ASP A 284 -12.97 -2.38 -5.90
C ASP A 284 -13.90 -1.60 -4.98
N HIS A 285 -13.35 -0.84 -4.02
CA HIS A 285 -14.14 0.00 -3.12
C HIS A 285 -14.98 0.99 -3.93
N TYR A 286 -14.38 1.64 -4.92
CA TYR A 286 -15.08 2.55 -5.80
C TYR A 286 -16.02 1.89 -6.81
N LEU A 287 -15.75 0.64 -7.19
CA LEU A 287 -16.65 -0.18 -7.99
C LEU A 287 -17.76 -0.86 -7.18
N GLY A 288 -17.78 -0.71 -5.85
CA GLY A 288 -18.76 -1.34 -4.96
C GLY A 288 -18.59 -2.86 -4.83
N GLN A 289 -17.36 -3.37 -4.91
CA GLN A 289 -17.02 -4.79 -4.98
C GLN A 289 -16.47 -5.35 -3.66
N ASP A 290 -17.16 -5.07 -2.55
CA ASP A 290 -16.74 -5.47 -1.20
C ASP A 290 -16.47 -6.97 -1.05
N SER A 291 -17.13 -7.82 -1.82
CA SER A 291 -16.88 -9.27 -1.81
C SER A 291 -15.46 -9.61 -2.25
N ARG A 292 -14.91 -8.90 -3.24
CA ARG A 292 -13.56 -9.13 -3.77
C ARG A 292 -12.50 -8.65 -2.79
N ILE A 293 -12.73 -7.50 -2.17
CA ILE A 293 -11.92 -7.01 -1.05
C ILE A 293 -11.84 -8.08 0.04
N LYS A 294 -12.99 -8.60 0.51
CA LYS A 294 -13.04 -9.66 1.53
C LYS A 294 -12.28 -10.93 1.13
N ILE A 295 -12.35 -11.34 -0.14
CA ILE A 295 -11.60 -12.51 -0.64
C ILE A 295 -10.09 -12.25 -0.60
N ARG A 296 -9.63 -11.05 -0.99
CA ARG A 296 -8.20 -10.69 -0.89
C ARG A 296 -7.73 -10.58 0.55
N SER A 297 -8.47 -9.91 1.43
CA SER A 297 -8.09 -9.74 2.84
C SER A 297 -7.94 -11.08 3.57
N ARG A 298 -8.69 -12.13 3.19
CA ARG A 298 -8.48 -13.49 3.73
C ARG A 298 -7.11 -14.09 3.39
N LYS A 299 -6.51 -13.73 2.24
CA LYS A 299 -5.16 -14.15 1.85
C LYS A 299 -4.08 -13.38 2.61
N LEU A 300 -4.39 -12.14 3.01
CA LEU A 300 -3.45 -11.21 3.62
C LEU A 300 -3.20 -11.44 5.12
N GLY A 301 -4.07 -12.19 5.79
CA GLY A 301 -3.89 -12.54 7.19
C GLY A 301 -2.50 -13.16 7.41
N SER A 302 -1.58 -12.36 7.94
CA SER A 302 -0.30 -12.83 8.40
C SER A 302 -0.60 -13.88 9.49
N SER A 303 -0.06 -15.08 9.33
CA SER A 303 -0.20 -16.05 10.40
C SER A 303 0.46 -15.45 11.63
N ARG A 304 -0.25 -15.32 12.76
CA ARG A 304 0.37 -14.91 14.04
C ARG A 304 1.48 -15.87 14.49
N LEU A 305 1.66 -16.98 13.78
CA LEU A 305 2.72 -17.97 13.92
C LEU A 305 3.90 -17.72 12.97
N ASP A 306 3.91 -16.61 12.22
CA ASP A 306 5.05 -16.23 11.40
C ASP A 306 6.26 -15.93 12.28
N VAL A 307 7.40 -16.45 11.86
CA VAL A 307 8.64 -16.40 12.62
C VAL A 307 9.22 -14.99 12.67
N ARG A 308 9.09 -14.23 11.58
CA ARG A 308 9.56 -12.84 11.54
C ARG A 308 8.69 -11.98 12.44
N TYR A 309 7.37 -12.18 12.41
CA TYR A 309 6.45 -11.55 13.36
C TYR A 309 6.78 -11.89 14.83
N TYR A 310 7.11 -13.15 15.13
CA TYR A 310 7.54 -13.57 16.46
C TYR A 310 8.86 -12.90 16.89
N MET A 311 9.83 -12.81 15.99
CA MET A 311 11.12 -12.18 16.24
C MET A 311 10.97 -10.69 16.53
N LEU A 312 10.15 -9.98 15.75
CA LEU A 312 9.81 -8.57 15.97
C LEU A 312 9.21 -8.36 17.37
N ARG A 313 8.18 -9.14 17.73
CA ARG A 313 7.52 -9.02 19.06
C ARG A 313 8.47 -9.32 20.23
N ARG A 314 9.54 -10.08 19.99
CA ARG A 314 10.53 -10.47 21.00
C ARG A 314 11.81 -9.61 20.93
N ASN A 315 11.83 -8.55 20.11
CA ASN A 315 13.02 -7.73 19.87
C ASN A 315 14.27 -8.57 19.54
N MET A 316 14.10 -9.63 18.75
CA MET A 316 15.19 -10.52 18.35
C MET A 316 15.90 -9.94 17.12
N ASN A 317 17.16 -9.52 17.28
CA ASN A 317 17.98 -9.01 16.18
C ASN A 317 19.26 -9.86 16.00
N PRO A 318 19.17 -11.05 15.39
CA PRO A 318 20.32 -11.91 15.16
C PRO A 318 21.23 -11.37 14.04
N ALA A 319 22.54 -11.52 14.21
CA ALA A 319 23.53 -11.16 13.18
C ALA A 319 23.31 -11.91 11.85
N GLU A 320 22.83 -13.15 11.93
CA GLU A 320 22.40 -13.94 10.77
C GLU A 320 20.92 -14.35 10.93
N PRO A 321 19.97 -13.64 10.31
CA PRO A 321 18.55 -13.88 10.51
C PRO A 321 18.06 -15.18 9.86
N GLU A 322 18.55 -15.54 8.68
CA GLU A 322 18.09 -16.73 7.96
C GLU A 322 18.25 -18.06 8.72
N PRO A 323 19.40 -18.39 9.33
CA PRO A 323 19.51 -19.62 10.13
C PRO A 323 18.62 -19.58 11.38
N VAL A 324 18.40 -18.42 11.98
CA VAL A 324 17.51 -18.25 13.13
C VAL A 324 16.05 -18.45 12.73
N ILE A 325 15.63 -17.83 11.63
CA ILE A 325 14.30 -17.99 11.04
C ILE A 325 14.05 -19.47 10.72
N ARG A 326 15.03 -20.14 10.11
CA ARG A 326 14.93 -21.57 9.79
C ARG A 326 14.74 -22.43 11.04
N ARG A 327 15.49 -22.20 12.12
CA ARG A 327 15.35 -22.94 13.40
C ARG A 327 14.01 -22.68 14.09
N LEU A 328 13.60 -21.43 14.17
CA LEU A 328 12.32 -21.04 14.77
C LEU A 328 11.14 -21.61 13.96
N SER A 329 11.21 -21.56 12.63
CA SER A 329 10.17 -22.13 11.76
C SER A 329 10.06 -23.64 11.94
N LEU A 330 11.18 -24.35 12.06
CA LEU A 330 11.21 -25.78 12.39
C LEU A 330 10.58 -26.05 13.76
N THR A 331 10.90 -25.23 14.75
CA THR A 331 10.37 -25.37 16.11
C THR A 331 8.86 -25.17 16.13
N PHE A 332 8.35 -24.10 15.49
CA PHE A 332 6.90 -23.87 15.38
C PHE A 332 6.19 -24.98 14.60
N LYS A 333 6.78 -25.49 13.53
CA LYS A 333 6.23 -26.64 12.79
C LYS A 333 6.16 -27.89 13.68
N LEU A 334 7.22 -28.21 14.40
CA LEU A 334 7.25 -29.38 15.30
C LEU A 334 6.24 -29.24 16.44
N VAL A 335 6.16 -28.06 17.07
CA VAL A 335 5.18 -27.80 18.13
C VAL A 335 3.76 -27.92 17.58
N ALA A 336 3.46 -27.32 16.42
CA ALA A 336 2.13 -27.41 15.82
C ALA A 336 1.72 -28.84 15.45
N ILE A 337 2.68 -29.68 15.03
CA ILE A 337 2.44 -31.09 14.67
C ILE A 337 2.31 -31.99 15.91
N LEU A 338 3.17 -31.82 16.91
CA LEU A 338 3.29 -32.73 18.05
C LEU A 338 2.39 -32.36 19.23
N LEU A 339 2.09 -31.08 19.43
CA LEU A 339 1.31 -30.62 20.58
C LEU A 339 -0.12 -31.20 20.61
N PRO A 340 -0.90 -31.22 19.51
CA PRO A 340 -2.26 -31.74 19.56
C PRO A 340 -2.34 -33.24 19.94
N PRO A 341 -1.54 -34.16 19.34
CA PRO A 341 -1.48 -35.56 19.77
C PRO A 341 -1.07 -35.73 21.23
N ILE A 342 -0.07 -34.96 21.70
CA ILE A 342 0.40 -35.04 23.09
C ILE A 342 -0.70 -34.61 24.06
N LEU A 343 -1.43 -33.54 23.75
CA LEU A 343 -2.56 -33.09 24.57
C LEU A 343 -3.68 -34.14 24.62
N ILE A 344 -3.99 -34.79 23.50
CA ILE A 344 -4.99 -35.87 23.45
C ILE A 344 -4.55 -37.07 24.29
N LEU A 345 -3.29 -37.49 24.19
CA LEU A 345 -2.75 -38.59 25.00
C LEU A 345 -2.76 -38.26 26.50
N ALA A 346 -2.37 -37.04 26.87
CA ALA A 346 -2.40 -36.57 28.24
C ALA A 346 -3.84 -36.56 28.80
N LEU A 347 -4.79 -36.05 28.03
CA LEU A 347 -6.20 -36.03 28.41
C LEU A 347 -6.76 -37.46 28.55
N GLY A 348 -6.40 -38.36 27.62
CA GLY A 348 -6.75 -39.78 27.67
C GLY A 348 -6.21 -40.48 28.92
N LEU A 349 -4.95 -40.23 29.29
CA LEU A 349 -4.34 -40.76 30.52
C LEU A 349 -5.04 -40.24 31.78
N LEU A 350 -5.39 -38.95 31.82
CA LEU A 350 -6.12 -38.35 32.95
C LEU A 350 -7.51 -38.97 33.10
N VAL A 351 -8.25 -39.10 32.00
CA VAL A 351 -9.58 -39.74 31.98
C VAL A 351 -9.47 -41.20 32.41
N TRP A 352 -8.51 -41.96 31.87
CA TRP A 352 -8.30 -43.36 32.23
C TRP A 352 -8.01 -43.54 33.72
N ASN A 353 -7.12 -42.72 34.29
CA ASN A 353 -6.80 -42.75 35.71
C ASN A 353 -8.01 -42.40 36.60
N SER A 354 -8.86 -41.47 36.16
CA SER A 354 -10.09 -41.14 36.88
C SER A 354 -11.10 -42.30 36.90
N HIS A 355 -11.24 -43.03 35.79
CA HIS A 355 -12.11 -44.20 35.71
C HIS A 355 -11.56 -45.39 36.51
N LYS A 356 -10.23 -45.59 36.52
CA LYS A 356 -9.59 -46.63 37.34
C LYS A 356 -9.84 -46.43 38.83
N LYS A 357 -9.74 -45.18 39.33
CA LYS A 357 -10.07 -44.85 40.72
C LYS A 357 -11.54 -45.12 41.08
N LYS A 358 -12.48 -44.80 40.17
CA LYS A 358 -13.91 -45.08 40.39
C LYS A 358 -14.25 -46.56 40.40
N ARG A 359 -13.54 -47.41 39.63
CA ARG A 359 -13.72 -48.87 39.62
C ARG A 359 -13.15 -49.60 40.84
N LEU A 360 -12.27 -48.96 41.60
CA LEU A 360 -11.67 -49.53 42.83
C LEU A 360 -12.47 -49.16 44.09
N GLN A 361 -13.55 -48.40 43.95
CA GLN A 361 -14.47 -48.01 45.04
C GLN A 361 -15.84 -48.69 44.97
N ILE A 362 -15.98 -49.67 44.07
CA ILE A 362 -17.10 -50.64 43.99
C ILE A 362 -16.48 -52.00 44.28
#